data_AF-A0A9D2B4X4-F1
#
_entry.id   AF-A0A9D2B4X4-F1
#
_cell.length_a   1.000
_cell.length_b   1.000
_cell.length_c   1.000
_cell.angle_alpha   90.00
_cell.angle_beta   90.00
_cell.angle_gamma   90.00
#
_symmetry.space_group_name_H-M   'P 1'
#
loop_
_entity.id
_entity.type
_entity.pdbx_description
1 polymer ?
#
loop_
_entity_poly.entity_id
_entity_poly.type
_entity_poly.pdbx_seq_one_letter_code
_entity_poly.pdbx_strand_id
1 'polypeptide(L)'
;MKDLPYTPKAVIGHLEMVTLPSIGVSLCAKIDTGAYTSALHAEDIEIFEEEGLLWISFITRSGGQESPPHHYRSHLYDRRRVTSSNGQKEWRYVIRTPMQLGELEEMIELTLTDRSEMRYPMLLGRRALRHLLVAPGVRYLHGEP
;
A
#
# COMPACT_ATOMS: atom_id res chain seq x y z
N MET A 1 0.97 -3.66 -32.69
CA MET A 1 0.92 -3.71 -31.21
C MET A 1 0.26 -5.01 -30.82
N LYS A 2 0.62 -5.60 -29.68
CA LYS A 2 -0.11 -6.76 -29.13
C LYS A 2 -1.25 -6.23 -28.27
N ASP A 3 -2.40 -6.89 -28.33
CA ASP A 3 -3.51 -6.57 -27.44
C ASP A 3 -3.14 -6.91 -25.99
N LEU A 4 -3.75 -6.18 -25.06
CA LEU A 4 -3.65 -6.53 -23.65
C LEU A 4 -4.39 -7.86 -23.42
N PRO A 5 -3.86 -8.75 -22.58
CA PRO A 5 -4.54 -10.01 -22.24
C PRO A 5 -5.74 -9.80 -21.30
N TYR A 6 -6.13 -8.55 -21.04
CA TYR A 6 -7.24 -8.16 -20.17
C TYR A 6 -7.81 -6.80 -20.58
N THR A 7 -9.07 -6.55 -20.22
CA THR A 7 -9.67 -5.21 -20.26
C THR A 7 -9.31 -4.47 -18.97
N PRO A 8 -8.67 -3.29 -19.03
CA PRO A 8 -8.36 -2.51 -17.85
C PRO A 8 -9.63 -2.12 -17.09
N LYS A 9 -9.64 -2.29 -15.77
CA LYS A 9 -10.74 -1.86 -14.90
C LYS A 9 -10.81 -0.33 -14.79
N ALA A 10 -9.66 0.33 -14.82
CA ALA A 10 -9.56 1.79 -14.82
C ALA A 10 -8.20 2.25 -15.38
N VAL A 11 -8.15 3.52 -15.77
CA VAL A 11 -6.91 4.27 -15.98
C VAL A 11 -6.67 5.11 -14.72
N ILE A 12 -5.47 5.00 -14.13
CA ILE A 12 -5.06 5.73 -12.93
C ILE A 12 -3.85 6.63 -13.25
N GLY A 13 -3.68 7.71 -12.50
CA GLY A 13 -2.51 8.58 -12.55
C GLY A 13 -1.27 7.94 -11.92
N HIS A 14 -0.15 8.67 -11.89
CA HIS A 14 1.05 8.23 -11.16
C HIS A 14 0.96 8.49 -9.65
N LEU A 15 -0.02 9.29 -9.22
CA LEU A 15 -0.44 9.50 -7.84
C LEU A 15 -1.96 9.34 -7.78
N GLU A 16 -2.45 8.65 -6.75
CA GLU A 16 -3.88 8.50 -6.50
C GLU A 16 -4.17 8.60 -5.01
N MET A 17 -5.40 9.02 -4.69
CA MET A 17 -5.92 8.90 -3.33
C MET A 17 -6.44 7.47 -3.13
N VAL A 18 -6.02 6.87 -2.02
CA VAL A 18 -6.35 5.50 -1.65
C VAL A 18 -6.92 5.50 -0.24
N THR A 19 -8.07 4.86 -0.07
CA THR A 19 -8.64 4.58 1.24
C THR A 19 -8.36 3.13 1.62
N LEU A 20 -7.97 2.89 2.87
CA LEU A 20 -7.83 1.57 3.48
C LEU A 20 -8.91 1.46 4.57
N PRO A 21 -10.14 1.01 4.23
CA PRO A 21 -11.29 1.12 5.11
C PRO A 21 -11.10 0.41 6.45
N SER A 22 -10.44 -0.76 6.47
CA SER A 22 -10.17 -1.49 7.72
C SER A 22 -9.24 -0.74 8.68
N ILE A 23 -8.37 0.13 8.14
CA ILE A 23 -7.45 0.96 8.92
C ILE A 23 -8.10 2.32 9.26
N GLY A 24 -9.14 2.71 8.51
CA GLY A 24 -9.79 4.01 8.66
C GLY A 24 -8.93 5.18 8.18
N VAL A 25 -8.05 4.96 7.19
CA VAL A 25 -7.14 6.00 6.67
C VAL A 25 -7.34 6.19 5.17
N SER A 26 -7.32 7.45 4.74
CA SER A 26 -7.21 7.86 3.33
C SER A 26 -5.90 8.62 3.14
N LEU A 27 -5.14 8.26 2.11
CA LEU A 27 -3.78 8.77 1.91
C LEU A 27 -3.39 8.81 0.45
N CYS A 28 -2.36 9.60 0.14
CA CYS A 28 -1.78 9.65 -1.19
C CYS A 28 -0.85 8.45 -1.43
N ALA A 29 -1.13 7.67 -2.47
CA ALA A 29 -0.31 6.56 -2.89
C ALA A 29 0.44 6.89 -4.18
N LYS A 30 1.75 6.64 -4.19
CA LYS A 30 2.53 6.66 -5.43
C LYS A 30 2.36 5.34 -6.17
N ILE A 31 1.94 5.41 -7.43
CA ILE A 31 1.83 4.25 -8.31
C ILE A 31 3.22 3.90 -8.83
N ASP A 32 3.72 2.72 -8.46
CA ASP A 32 5.12 2.33 -8.70
C ASP A 32 5.17 1.00 -9.47
N THR A 33 5.22 1.12 -10.80
CA THR A 33 5.36 -0.04 -11.69
C THR A 33 6.74 -0.71 -11.57
N GLY A 34 7.71 -0.12 -10.87
CA GLY A 34 9.01 -0.72 -10.53
C GLY A 34 8.94 -1.66 -9.32
N ALA A 35 7.99 -1.44 -8.40
CA ALA A 35 7.78 -2.29 -7.23
C ALA A 35 6.88 -3.50 -7.52
N TYR A 36 7.26 -4.69 -7.03
CA TYR A 36 6.40 -5.88 -7.15
C TYR A 36 5.26 -5.86 -6.12
N THR A 37 5.59 -5.68 -4.84
CA THR A 37 4.63 -5.61 -3.73
C THR A 37 4.41 -4.15 -3.33
N SER A 38 3.17 -3.82 -2.96
CA SER A 38 2.82 -2.52 -2.38
C SER A 38 3.39 -2.37 -0.97
N ALA A 39 3.60 -1.13 -0.53
CA ALA A 39 4.15 -0.82 0.79
C ALA A 39 3.35 0.30 1.48
N LEU A 40 3.22 0.21 2.80
CA LEU A 40 2.60 1.21 3.65
C LEU A 40 3.59 1.63 4.74
N HIS A 41 3.62 2.94 5.01
CA HIS A 41 4.34 3.49 6.13
C HIS A 41 3.76 2.94 7.44
N ALA A 42 4.62 2.37 8.26
CA ALA A 42 4.24 1.85 9.56
C ALA A 42 5.33 2.15 10.60
N GLU A 43 4.88 2.59 11.77
CA GLU A 43 5.65 2.86 12.99
C GLU A 43 5.19 1.88 14.08
N ASP A 44 5.98 1.72 15.14
CA ASP A 44 5.63 0.92 16.32
C ASP A 44 5.05 -0.47 15.97
N ILE A 45 5.73 -1.18 15.06
CA ILE A 45 5.30 -2.50 14.61
C ILE A 45 5.59 -3.53 15.70
N GLU A 46 4.55 -4.12 16.24
CA GLU A 46 4.63 -5.17 17.26
C GLU A 46 4.01 -6.47 16.74
N ILE A 47 4.68 -7.59 17.00
CA ILE A 47 4.19 -8.94 16.72
C ILE A 47 3.95 -9.63 18.05
N PHE A 48 2.79 -10.26 18.18
CA PHE A 48 2.42 -10.98 19.39
C PHE A 48 1.51 -12.15 19.05
N GLU A 49 1.41 -13.10 19.97
CA GLU A 49 0.52 -14.24 19.87
C GLU A 49 -0.68 -14.02 20.78
N GLU A 50 -1.88 -14.22 20.27
CA GLU A 50 -3.12 -14.19 21.03
C GLU A 50 -4.01 -15.34 20.54
N GLU A 51 -4.49 -16.17 21.48
CA GLU A 51 -5.28 -17.38 21.19
C GLU A 51 -4.60 -18.36 20.20
N GLY A 52 -3.27 -18.45 20.24
CA GLY A 52 -2.49 -19.34 19.37
C GLY A 52 -2.34 -18.83 17.93
N LEU A 53 -2.74 -17.59 17.65
CA LEU A 53 -2.63 -16.95 16.34
C LEU A 53 -1.62 -15.79 16.40
N LEU A 54 -0.82 -15.63 15.34
CA LEU A 54 0.08 -14.49 15.20
C LEU A 54 -0.68 -13.24 14.76
N TRP A 55 -0.50 -12.18 15.54
CA TRP A 55 -1.06 -10.85 15.31
C TRP A 55 0.05 -9.84 15.06
N ILE A 56 -0.34 -8.74 14.42
CA ILE A 56 0.49 -7.58 14.21
C ILE A 56 -0.30 -6.32 14.55
N SER A 57 0.32 -5.41 15.30
CA SER A 57 -0.15 -4.03 15.49
C SER A 57 0.89 -3.05 14.96
N PHE A 58 0.43 -1.89 14.48
CA PHE A 58 1.28 -0.80 14.03
C PHE A 58 0.51 0.53 14.01
N ILE A 59 1.25 1.61 13.85
CA ILE A 59 0.73 2.96 13.64
C ILE A 59 1.00 3.38 12.19
N THR A 60 0.03 3.96 11.52
CA THR A 60 0.22 4.62 10.22
C THR A 60 -0.36 6.03 10.21
N ARG A 61 -0.01 6.82 9.19
CA ARG A 61 -0.28 8.25 9.10
C ARG A 61 -0.59 8.63 7.65
N SER A 62 -1.57 9.50 7.45
CA SER A 62 -2.05 9.88 6.11
C SER A 62 -1.14 10.87 5.38
N GLY A 63 -0.44 11.73 6.12
CA GLY A 63 0.28 12.88 5.57
C GLY A 63 1.60 13.21 6.27
N GLY A 64 2.29 12.21 6.84
CA GLY A 64 3.56 12.38 7.56
C GLY A 64 3.40 12.48 9.08
N GLN A 65 4.50 12.77 9.80
CA GLN A 65 4.54 12.69 11.27
C GLN A 65 3.52 13.59 12.00
N GLU A 66 3.22 14.77 11.45
CA GLU A 66 2.25 15.71 12.02
C GLU A 66 0.78 15.27 11.85
N SER A 67 0.51 14.30 10.97
CA SER A 67 -0.86 13.82 10.78
C SER A 67 -1.29 12.87 11.91
N PRO A 68 -2.59 12.85 12.29
CA PRO A 68 -3.08 11.99 13.35
C PRO A 68 -2.68 10.51 13.15
N PRO A 69 -2.26 9.81 14.22
CA PRO A 69 -1.93 8.40 14.13
C PRO A 69 -3.20 7.55 13.92
N HIS A 70 -3.08 6.55 13.05
CA HIS A 70 -4.06 5.48 12.88
C HIS A 70 -3.47 4.19 13.45
N HIS A 71 -4.02 3.73 14.56
CA HIS A 71 -3.64 2.46 15.18
C HIS A 71 -4.42 1.32 14.50
N TYR A 72 -3.71 0.29 14.07
CA TYR A 72 -4.34 -0.86 13.44
C TYR A 72 -3.76 -2.17 13.94
N ARG A 73 -4.62 -3.18 14.02
CA ARG A 73 -4.29 -4.54 14.42
C ARG A 73 -4.94 -5.53 13.46
N SER A 74 -4.20 -6.55 13.05
CA SER A 74 -4.71 -7.64 12.19
C SER A 74 -3.91 -8.92 12.40
N HIS A 75 -4.38 -10.03 11.82
CA HIS A 75 -3.55 -11.23 11.71
C HIS A 75 -2.34 -10.96 10.83
N LEU A 76 -1.18 -11.48 11.25
CA LEU A 76 0.00 -11.46 10.39
C LEU A 76 -0.24 -12.38 9.19
N TYR A 77 -0.19 -11.82 7.98
CA TYR A 77 -0.47 -12.59 6.77
C TYR A 77 0.76 -13.37 6.28
N ASP A 78 1.91 -12.71 6.21
CA ASP A 78 3.15 -13.28 5.68
C ASP A 78 4.36 -12.44 6.13
N ARG A 79 5.58 -12.92 5.90
CA ARG A 79 6.81 -12.14 5.97
C ARG A 79 7.57 -12.30 4.67
N ARG A 80 7.92 -11.18 4.02
CA ARG A 80 8.54 -11.19 2.69
C ARG A 80 9.90 -10.51 2.69
N ARG A 81 10.87 -11.12 2.02
CA ARG A 81 12.17 -10.48 1.78
C ARG A 81 12.04 -9.49 0.63
N VAL A 82 12.21 -8.21 0.92
CA VAL A 82 12.12 -7.10 -0.04
C VAL A 82 13.52 -6.58 -0.33
N THR A 83 13.79 -6.24 -1.59
CA THR A 83 15.01 -5.52 -2.00
C THR A 83 14.62 -4.10 -2.39
N SER A 84 15.17 -3.11 -1.72
CA SER A 84 14.97 -1.69 -2.03
C SER A 84 15.77 -1.27 -3.26
N SER A 85 15.47 -0.09 -3.80
CA SER A 85 16.17 0.48 -4.96
C SER A 85 17.66 0.71 -4.73
N ASN A 86 18.11 0.87 -3.49
CA ASN A 86 19.53 0.96 -3.09
C ASN A 86 20.20 -0.41 -2.90
N GLY A 87 19.51 -1.52 -3.22
CA GLY A 87 20.05 -2.89 -3.15
C GLY A 87 20.02 -3.54 -1.76
N GLN A 88 19.59 -2.82 -0.72
CA GLN A 88 19.44 -3.38 0.62
C GLN A 88 18.30 -4.40 0.66
N LYS A 89 18.50 -5.47 1.43
CA LYS A 89 17.52 -6.55 1.61
C LYS A 89 17.06 -6.57 3.04
N GLU A 90 15.76 -6.61 3.23
CA GLU A 90 15.15 -6.70 4.55
C GLU A 90 13.92 -7.60 4.54
N TRP A 91 13.59 -8.15 5.70
CA TRP A 91 12.32 -8.84 5.91
C TRP A 91 11.27 -7.83 6.34
N ARG A 92 10.15 -7.79 5.64
CA ARG A 92 9.00 -6.96 5.99
C ARG A 92 7.80 -7.85 6.30
N TYR A 93 7.05 -7.47 7.33
CA TYR A 93 5.76 -8.08 7.61
C TYR A 93 4.74 -7.66 6.56
N VAL A 94 3.83 -8.55 6.24
CA VAL A 94 2.78 -8.34 5.25
C VAL A 94 1.43 -8.43 5.96
N ILE A 95 0.57 -7.47 5.66
CA ILE A 95 -0.86 -7.53 5.98
C ILE A 95 -1.67 -7.66 4.70
N ARG A 96 -2.89 -8.17 4.83
CA ARG A 96 -3.87 -8.20 3.75
C ARG A 96 -5.07 -7.35 4.17
N THR A 97 -5.43 -6.36 3.35
CA THR A 97 -6.46 -5.37 3.70
C THR A 97 -7.24 -4.94 2.45
N PRO A 98 -8.55 -4.61 2.56
CA PRO A 98 -9.28 -3.99 1.46
C PRO A 98 -8.71 -2.60 1.16
N MET A 99 -8.62 -2.30 -0.13
CA MET A 99 -8.25 -1.01 -0.66
C MET A 99 -9.40 -0.47 -1.51
N GLN A 100 -9.69 0.81 -1.36
CA GLN A 100 -10.59 1.56 -2.24
C GLN A 100 -9.81 2.64 -2.99
N LEU A 101 -10.00 2.70 -4.31
CA LEU A 101 -9.45 3.71 -5.22
C LEU A 101 -10.56 4.11 -6.19
N GLY A 102 -11.13 5.30 -6.02
CA GLY A 102 -12.37 5.65 -6.70
C GLY A 102 -13.47 4.62 -6.43
N GLU A 103 -14.07 4.08 -7.49
CA GLU A 103 -15.07 3.00 -7.41
C GLU A 103 -14.47 1.59 -7.32
N LEU A 104 -13.14 1.46 -7.41
CA LEU A 104 -12.48 0.16 -7.37
C LEU A 104 -12.24 -0.28 -5.93
N GLU A 105 -12.76 -1.46 -5.58
CA GLU A 105 -12.47 -2.14 -4.32
C GLU A 105 -11.71 -3.45 -4.58
N GLU A 106 -10.53 -3.61 -3.98
CA GLU A 106 -9.67 -4.78 -4.16
C GLU A 106 -8.97 -5.18 -2.85
N MET A 107 -8.84 -6.48 -2.61
CA MET A 107 -7.99 -6.99 -1.54
C MET A 107 -6.53 -6.93 -1.96
N ILE A 108 -5.71 -6.18 -1.23
CA ILE A 108 -4.28 -6.03 -1.53
C ILE A 108 -3.40 -6.58 -0.39
N GLU A 109 -2.14 -6.84 -0.73
CA GLU A 109 -1.08 -7.09 0.25
C GLU A 109 -0.23 -5.84 0.41
N LEU A 110 0.08 -5.49 1.65
CA LEU A 110 0.95 -4.38 1.99
C LEU A 110 2.10 -4.87 2.85
N THR A 111 3.33 -4.58 2.42
CA THR A 111 4.49 -4.68 3.32
C THR A 111 4.53 -3.46 4.23
N LEU A 112 4.75 -3.67 5.52
CA LEU A 112 4.95 -2.61 6.50
C LEU A 112 6.43 -2.22 6.54
N THR A 113 6.71 -0.92 6.50
CA THR A 113 8.08 -0.37 6.51
C THR A 113 8.06 1.07 7.01
N ASP A 114 9.16 1.51 7.63
CA ASP A 114 9.35 2.94 7.86
C ASP A 114 9.56 3.65 6.51
N ARG A 115 8.86 4.77 6.35
CA ARG A 115 8.84 5.64 5.17
C ARG A 115 8.77 7.11 5.58
N SER A 116 9.11 7.43 6.82
CA SER A 116 9.11 8.79 7.37
C SER A 116 9.90 9.79 6.50
N GLU A 117 11.02 9.32 5.92
CA GLU A 117 11.86 10.10 5.00
C GLU A 117 11.31 10.20 3.56
N MET A 118 10.17 9.57 3.27
CA MET A 118 9.60 9.51 1.92
C MET A 118 8.38 10.42 1.79
N ARG A 119 8.24 11.08 0.65
CA ARG A 119 7.11 11.99 0.37
C ARG A 119 5.72 11.34 0.44
N TYR A 120 5.61 10.05 0.10
CA TYR A 120 4.33 9.35 0.03
C TYR A 120 4.30 8.17 1.00
N PRO A 121 3.33 8.11 1.92
CA PRO A 121 3.24 7.06 2.93
C PRO A 121 2.94 5.69 2.31
N MET A 122 2.37 5.64 1.10
CA MET A 122 2.06 4.39 0.41
C MET A 122 2.68 4.31 -0.99
N LEU A 123 3.08 3.09 -1.35
CA LEU A 123 3.40 2.68 -2.72
C LEU A 123 2.42 1.59 -3.17
N LEU A 124 1.82 1.75 -4.34
CA LEU A 124 1.09 0.68 -5.02
C LEU A 124 1.96 0.02 -6.08
N GLY A 125 2.33 -1.24 -5.83
CA GLY A 125 3.16 -2.04 -6.73
C GLY A 125 2.36 -2.88 -7.72
N ARG A 126 3.04 -3.48 -8.70
CA ARG A 126 2.45 -4.24 -9.81
C ARG A 126 1.43 -5.31 -9.39
N ARG A 127 1.58 -5.93 -8.22
CA ARG A 127 0.62 -6.92 -7.69
C ARG A 127 -0.79 -6.32 -7.50
N ALA A 128 -0.90 -5.09 -7.02
CA ALA A 128 -2.17 -4.38 -6.87
C ALA A 128 -2.68 -3.81 -8.21
N LEU A 129 -1.76 -3.53 -9.15
CA LEU A 129 -2.05 -2.85 -10.42
C LEU A 129 -2.40 -3.78 -11.59
N ARG A 130 -2.50 -5.10 -11.37
CA ARG A 130 -2.57 -6.11 -12.45
C ARG A 130 -3.64 -5.86 -13.53
N HIS A 131 -4.73 -5.22 -13.18
CA HIS A 131 -5.85 -4.93 -14.10
C HIS A 131 -6.06 -3.43 -14.33
N LEU A 132 -5.07 -2.60 -14.03
CA LEU A 132 -5.12 -1.15 -14.17
C LEU A 132 -4.13 -0.70 -15.24
N LEU A 133 -4.40 0.45 -15.85
CA LEU A 133 -3.44 1.16 -16.69
C LEU A 133 -2.96 2.42 -16.00
N VAL A 134 -1.65 2.67 -16.05
CA VAL A 134 -1.05 3.86 -15.44
C VAL A 134 -0.82 4.91 -16.52
N ALA A 135 -1.45 6.07 -16.37
CA ALA A 135 -1.24 7.27 -17.17
C ALA A 135 -0.24 8.18 -16.42
N PRO A 136 1.06 8.13 -16.73
CA PRO A 136 2.08 8.81 -15.93
C PRO A 136 2.02 10.33 -16.02
N GLY A 137 1.35 10.89 -17.03
CA GLY A 137 1.21 12.34 -17.21
C GLY A 137 0.17 13.01 -16.32
N VAL A 138 -0.63 12.24 -15.56
CA VAL A 138 -1.74 12.76 -14.75
C VAL A 138 -1.67 12.26 -13.31
N ARG A 139 -2.39 12.94 -12.42
CA ARG A 139 -2.51 12.66 -10.98
C ARG A 139 -3.98 12.72 -10.59
N TYR A 140 -4.37 11.95 -9.58
CA TYR A 140 -5.66 12.07 -8.91
C TYR A 140 -6.84 11.94 -9.89
N LEU A 141 -6.87 10.87 -10.68
CA LEU A 141 -8.02 10.60 -11.55
C LEU A 141 -9.21 10.05 -10.74
N HIS A 142 -8.96 9.51 -9.54
CA HIS A 142 -9.94 8.78 -8.74
C HIS A 142 -10.03 9.29 -7.29
N GLY A 143 -10.14 10.61 -7.15
CA GLY A 143 -10.28 11.31 -5.86
C GLY A 143 -9.54 12.63 -5.87
N GLU A 144 -9.85 13.52 -4.93
CA GLU A 144 -9.12 14.77 -4.72
C GLU A 144 -8.29 14.68 -3.42
N PRO A 145 -7.05 15.22 -3.41
CA PRO A 145 -6.17 15.21 -2.25
C PRO A 145 -6.63 16.12 -1.10
#